data_AF-A0A6B3GKZ8-F1
#
_entry.id   AF-A0A6B3GKZ8-F1
#
_cell.length_a   1.000
_cell.length_b   1.000
_cell.length_c   1.000
_cell.angle_alpha   90.00
_cell.angle_beta   90.00
_cell.angle_gamma   90.00
#
_symmetry.space_group_name_H-M   'P 1'
#
loop_
_entity.id
_entity.type
_entity.pdbx_description
1 polymer ?
#
loop_
_entity_poly.entity_id
_entity_poly.type
_entity_poly.pdbx_seq_one_letter_code
_entity_poly.pdbx_strand_id
1 'polypeptide(L)'
;CAVFAACLGVSRVGRDDDFFTLGGHSLLAMRLIGRIRGEFGVEIPISALFASPTPAGLVAALGEASAARRPVAAVVPRPERLPLSFGQQRLWLLESLGDAGTSYHLP
;
A
#
# COMPACT_ATOMS: atom_id res chain seq x y z
N CYS A 1 10.64 -14.84 2.40
CA CYS A 1 10.00 -15.86 1.55
C CYS A 1 8.53 -16.12 1.90
N ALA A 2 8.17 -16.46 3.14
CA ALA A 2 6.79 -16.77 3.51
C ALA A 2 5.79 -15.62 3.20
N VAL A 3 6.18 -14.37 3.49
CA VAL A 3 5.35 -13.18 3.19
C VAL A 3 5.10 -13.03 1.68
N PHE A 4 6.09 -13.35 0.83
CA PHE A 4 5.91 -13.36 -0.63
C PHE A 4 4.93 -14.44 -1.05
N ALA A 5 5.12 -15.68 -0.58
CA ALA A 5 4.25 -16.82 -0.90
C ALA A 5 2.79 -16.53 -0.52
N ALA A 6 2.57 -16.01 0.69
CA ALA A 6 1.25 -15.62 1.17
C ALA A 6 0.62 -14.47 0.36
N CYS A 7 1.42 -13.53 -0.14
CA CYS A 7 0.91 -12.42 -0.95
C CYS A 7 0.60 -12.82 -2.39
N LEU A 8 1.42 -13.70 -2.98
CA LEU A 8 1.25 -14.22 -4.33
C LEU A 8 0.23 -15.35 -4.41
N GLY A 9 -0.15 -15.96 -3.28
CA GLY A 9 -1.07 -17.08 -3.23
C GLY A 9 -0.46 -18.39 -3.75
N VAL A 10 0.86 -18.54 -3.64
CA VAL A 10 1.60 -19.73 -4.09
C VAL A 10 2.12 -20.54 -2.91
N SER A 11 2.33 -21.84 -3.12
CA SER A 11 2.72 -22.77 -2.06
C SER A 11 4.11 -22.47 -1.48
N ARG A 12 5.06 -22.05 -2.32
CA ARG A 12 6.43 -21.76 -1.92
C ARG A 12 7.04 -20.69 -2.81
N VAL A 13 7.93 -19.89 -2.23
CA VAL A 13 8.77 -18.90 -2.91
C VAL A 13 10.21 -19.11 -2.43
N GLY A 14 11.13 -19.31 -3.37
CA GLY A 14 12.57 -19.33 -3.16
C GLY A 14 13.13 -17.95 -2.82
N ARG A 15 14.36 -17.89 -2.29
CA ARG A 15 14.96 -16.61 -1.90
C ARG A 15 15.26 -15.70 -3.10
N ASP A 16 15.53 -16.29 -4.26
CA ASP A 16 15.92 -15.60 -5.49
C ASP A 16 14.76 -15.56 -6.50
N ASP A 17 13.57 -16.02 -6.12
CA ASP A 17 12.40 -16.02 -6.99
C ASP A 17 11.88 -14.59 -7.17
N ASP A 18 11.72 -14.21 -8.43
CA ASP A 18 11.27 -12.88 -8.82
C ASP A 18 9.76 -12.71 -8.62
N PHE A 19 9.40 -11.67 -7.88
CA PHE A 19 8.01 -11.35 -7.51
C PHE A 19 7.10 -11.16 -8.72
N PHE A 20 7.58 -10.47 -9.76
CA PHE A 20 6.78 -10.13 -10.93
C PHE A 20 6.65 -11.33 -11.88
N THR A 21 7.69 -12.14 -11.98
CA THR A 21 7.71 -13.41 -12.73
C THR A 21 6.74 -14.42 -12.13
N LEU A 22 6.55 -14.39 -10.80
CA LEU A 22 5.55 -15.21 -10.11
C LEU A 22 4.12 -14.65 -10.16
N GLY A 23 3.85 -13.63 -10.99
CA GLY A 23 2.52 -13.03 -11.16
C GLY A 23 2.21 -11.85 -10.24
N GLY A 24 3.22 -11.31 -9.54
CA GLY A 24 3.11 -10.09 -8.77
C GLY A 24 2.78 -8.88 -9.63
N HIS A 25 1.93 -7.99 -9.11
CA HIS A 25 1.56 -6.72 -9.76
C HIS A 25 1.41 -5.61 -8.71
N SER A 26 1.10 -4.38 -9.14
CA SER A 26 1.10 -3.17 -8.29
C SER A 26 0.28 -3.32 -7.00
N LEU A 27 -0.93 -3.88 -7.07
CA LEU A 27 -1.76 -4.11 -5.89
C LEU A 27 -1.14 -5.16 -4.94
N LEU A 28 -0.58 -6.24 -5.47
CA LEU A 28 0.13 -7.24 -4.65
C LEU A 28 1.42 -6.66 -4.07
N ALA A 29 2.15 -5.83 -4.80
CA ALA A 29 3.33 -5.13 -4.30
C ALA A 29 2.97 -4.24 -3.09
N MET A 30 1.89 -3.46 -3.19
CA MET A 30 1.41 -2.65 -2.08
C MET A 30 0.98 -3.50 -0.87
N ARG A 31 0.33 -4.65 -1.12
CA ARG A 31 -0.04 -5.61 -0.06
C ARG A 31 1.19 -6.24 0.59
N LEU A 32 2.19 -6.62 -0.20
CA LEU A 32 3.45 -7.19 0.26
C LEU A 32 4.18 -6.22 1.19
N ILE A 33 4.33 -4.95 0.78
CA ILE A 33 4.96 -3.90 1.60
C ILE A 33 4.17 -3.68 2.90
N GLY A 34 2.84 -3.65 2.81
CA GLY A 34 1.98 -3.55 3.99
C GLY A 34 2.16 -4.70 4.99
N ARG A 35 2.32 -5.93 4.50
CA ARG A 35 2.60 -7.11 5.33
C ARG A 35 3.99 -7.07 5.93
N ILE A 36 5.01 -6.73 5.14
CA ILE A 36 6.38 -6.54 5.64
C ILE A 36 6.38 -5.54 6.80
N ARG A 37 5.65 -4.42 6.65
CA ARG A 37 5.49 -3.43 7.71
C ARG A 37 4.83 -3.98 8.96
N GLY A 38 3.78 -4.77 8.82
CA GLY A 38 3.07 -5.37 9.95
C GLY A 38 3.88 -6.45 10.67
N GLU A 39 4.59 -7.30 9.94
CA GLU A 39 5.32 -8.45 10.48
C GLU A 39 6.71 -8.08 11.02
N PHE A 40 7.41 -7.16 10.36
CA PHE A 40 8.79 -6.80 10.71
C PHE A 40 8.91 -5.41 11.35
N GLY A 41 7.84 -4.62 11.42
CA GLY A 41 7.88 -3.29 12.04
C GLY A 41 8.76 -2.29 11.30
N VAL A 42 9.02 -2.50 10.01
CA VAL A 42 9.85 -1.63 9.16
C VAL A 42 9.09 -1.17 7.93
N GLU A 43 9.43 0.01 7.42
CA GLU A 43 8.85 0.54 6.19
C GLU A 43 9.93 0.64 5.12
N ILE A 44 9.73 -0.10 4.02
CA ILE A 44 10.58 -0.06 2.82
C ILE A 44 9.85 0.69 1.70
N PRO A 45 10.57 1.48 0.88
CA PRO A 45 9.96 2.13 -0.26
C PRO A 45 9.59 1.10 -1.33
N ILE A 46 8.50 1.34 -2.06
CA ILE A 46 8.09 0.45 -3.16
C ILE A 46 9.16 0.33 -4.25
N SER A 47 9.96 1.37 -4.45
CA SER A 47 11.10 1.35 -5.37
C SER A 47 12.12 0.26 -5.03
N ALA A 48 12.28 -0.12 -3.76
CA ALA A 48 13.18 -1.21 -3.37
C ALA A 48 12.72 -2.56 -3.93
N LEU A 49 11.41 -2.82 -3.95
CA LEU A 49 10.87 -4.04 -4.56
C LEU A 49 11.07 -4.05 -6.08
N PHE A 50 10.95 -2.90 -6.75
CA PHE A 50 11.23 -2.83 -8.18
C PHE A 50 12.71 -2.96 -8.51
N ALA A 51 13.60 -2.41 -7.67
CA ALA A 51 15.04 -2.50 -7.85
C ALA A 51 15.58 -3.91 -7.56
N SER A 52 14.96 -4.63 -6.62
CA SER A 52 15.38 -5.95 -6.18
C SER A 52 14.16 -6.82 -5.88
N PRO A 53 13.51 -7.38 -6.93
CA PRO A 53 12.21 -8.05 -6.85
C PRO A 53 12.23 -9.45 -6.23
N THR A 54 13.25 -9.79 -5.44
CA THR A 54 13.40 -11.11 -4.82
C THR A 54 13.40 -10.98 -3.29
N PRO A 55 12.99 -12.02 -2.55
CA PRO A 55 13.11 -12.01 -1.10
C PRO A 55 14.52 -11.73 -0.59
N ALA A 56 15.56 -12.28 -1.24
CA ALA A 56 16.96 -12.06 -0.89
C ALA A 56 17.40 -10.64 -1.21
N GLY A 57 17.00 -10.10 -2.36
CA GLY A 57 17.32 -8.73 -2.76
C GLY A 57 16.72 -7.68 -1.82
N LEU A 58 15.54 -7.95 -1.25
CA LEU A 58 14.93 -7.06 -0.26
C LEU A 58 15.59 -7.10 1.13
N VAL A 59 16.43 -8.09 1.45
CA VAL A 59 17.07 -8.16 2.77
C VAL A 59 17.96 -6.95 3.03
N ALA A 60 18.72 -6.50 2.02
CA ALA A 60 19.55 -5.31 2.13
C ALA A 60 18.69 -4.06 2.42
N ALA A 61 17.56 -3.92 1.73
CA ALA A 61 16.62 -2.82 1.95
C ALA A 61 15.97 -2.84 3.34
N LEU A 62 15.84 -4.01 3.98
CA LEU A 62 15.36 -4.12 5.37
C LEU A 62 16.38 -3.59 6.38
N GLY A 63 17.69 -3.73 6.11
CA GLY A 63 18.75 -3.21 6.98
C GLY A 63 18.84 -1.68 6.99
N GLU A 64 18.46 -1.05 5.88
CA GLU A 64 18.40 0.42 5.73
C GLU A 64 16.99 0.98 5.99
N ALA A 65 16.02 0.11 6.31
CA ALA A 65 14.63 0.50 6.43
C ALA A 65 14.39 1.39 7.66
N SER A 66 13.54 2.40 7.47
CA SER A 66 13.02 3.19 8.58
C SER A 66 12.06 2.37 9.44
N ALA A 67 11.97 2.71 10.72
CA ALA A 67 10.93 2.16 11.59
C ALA A 67 9.54 2.40 10.98
N ALA A 68 8.67 1.41 11.07
CA ALA A 68 7.30 1.52 10.56
C ALA A 68 6.60 2.74 11.17
N ARG A 69 5.86 3.47 10.33
CA ARG A 69 4.95 4.51 10.83
C ARG A 69 4.00 3.93 11.87
N ARG A 70 3.68 4.78 12.86
CA ARG A 70 2.65 4.48 13.85
C ARG A 70 1.34 4.07 13.15
N PRO A 71 0.67 3.02 13.63
CA PRO A 71 -0.62 2.63 13.09
C PRO A 71 -1.61 3.78 13.23
N VAL A 72 -2.52 3.88 12.26
CA VAL A 72 -3.59 4.87 12.29
C VAL A 72 -4.49 4.57 13.49
N ALA A 73 -4.61 5.55 14.39
CA ALA A 73 -5.52 5.49 15.52
C ALA A 73 -6.82 6.22 15.17
N ALA A 74 -7.95 5.69 15.66
CA ALA A 74 -9.20 6.40 15.59
C ALA A 74 -9.15 7.67 16.45
N VAL A 75 -9.71 8.76 15.95
CA VAL A 75 -9.91 9.98 16.74
C VAL A 75 -11.05 9.75 17.72
N VAL A 76 -10.78 9.93 19.01
CA VAL A 76 -11.75 9.77 20.11
C VAL A 76 -11.72 11.02 21.00
N PRO A 77 -12.86 11.69 21.25
CA PRO A 77 -14.20 11.39 20.71
C PRO A 77 -14.29 11.68 19.21
N ARG A 78 -15.23 11.00 18.53
CA ARG A 78 -15.52 11.26 17.11
C ARG A 78 -16.05 12.70 16.98
N PRO A 79 -15.47 13.54 16.11
CA PRO A 79 -15.94 14.92 15.93
C PRO A 79 -17.33 14.95 15.28
N GLU A 80 -18.11 15.98 15.58
CA GLU A 80 -19.44 16.19 15.02
C GLU A 80 -19.38 16.42 13.50
N ARG A 81 -18.35 17.13 13.03
CA ARG A 81 -18.06 17.35 11.60
C ARG A 81 -16.76 16.65 11.22
N LEU A 82 -16.85 15.69 10.30
CA LEU A 82 -15.67 15.01 9.75
C LEU A 82 -15.02 15.88 8.66
N PRO A 83 -13.69 16.09 8.72
CA PRO A 83 -13.01 16.77 7.63
C PRO A 83 -13.09 15.92 6.36
N LEU A 84 -13.44 16.57 5.26
CA LEU A 84 -13.40 15.95 3.94
C LEU A 84 -11.96 15.71 3.51
N SER A 85 -11.70 14.56 2.89
CA SER A 85 -10.45 14.32 2.17
C SER A 85 -10.33 15.28 0.98
N PHE A 86 -9.11 15.49 0.47
CA PHE A 86 -8.89 16.34 -0.71
C PHE A 86 -9.76 15.93 -1.92
N GLY A 87 -9.95 14.63 -2.15
CA GLY A 87 -10.83 14.14 -3.20
C GLY A 87 -12.29 14.55 -2.99
N GLN A 88 -12.78 14.45 -1.76
CA GLN A 88 -14.15 14.87 -1.40
C GLN A 88 -14.33 16.39 -1.48
N GLN A 89 -13.35 17.18 -1.03
CA GLN A 89 -13.40 18.65 -1.15
C GLN A 89 -13.47 19.10 -2.61
N ARG A 90 -12.65 18.48 -3.48
CA ARG A 90 -12.66 18.76 -4.92
C ARG A 90 -14.02 18.42 -5.53
N LEU A 91 -14.58 17.25 -5.24
CA LEU A 91 -15.89 16.86 -5.76
C LEU A 91 -17.00 17.81 -5.29
N TRP A 92 -17.01 18.13 -4.00
CA TRP A 92 -17.97 19.09 -3.43
C TRP A 92 -17.85 20.47 -4.08
N LEU A 93 -16.63 20.95 -4.34
CA LEU A 93 -16.41 22.22 -5.02
C LEU A 93 -16.92 22.20 -6.46
N LEU A 94 -16.62 21.16 -7.23
CA LEU A 94 -17.07 21.03 -8.62
C LEU A 94 -18.61 20.99 -8.72
N GLU A 95 -19.26 20.30 -7.78
CA GLU A 95 -20.71 20.30 -7.67
C GLU A 95 -21.26 21.68 -7.30
N SER A 96 -20.65 22.35 -6.32
CA SER A 96 -21.10 23.67 -5.86
C SER A 96 -20.97 24.76 -6.92
N LEU A 97 -20.07 24.60 -7.89
CA LEU A 97 -19.91 25.49 -9.04
C LEU A 97 -20.89 25.17 -10.19
N GLY A 98 -21.63 24.06 -10.11
CA GLY A 98 -22.54 23.59 -11.17
C GLY A 98 -21.85 22.86 -12.32
N ASP A 99 -20.56 22.56 -12.19
CA ASP A 99 -19.70 22.01 -13.26
C ASP A 99 -19.63 20.47 -13.29
N ALA A 100 -20.14 19.80 -12.25
CA ALA A 100 -20.00 18.35 -12.10
C ALA A 100 -21.06 17.53 -12.85
N GLY A 101 -22.26 18.09 -13.08
CA GLY A 101 -23.37 17.40 -13.77
C GLY A 101 -23.58 15.97 -13.27
N THR A 102 -23.66 15.00 -14.18
CA THR A 102 -23.69 13.56 -13.84
C THR A 102 -22.32 12.88 -13.97
N SER A 103 -21.25 13.63 -14.20
CA SER A 103 -19.93 13.09 -14.54
C SER A 103 -19.26 12.29 -13.42
N TYR A 104 -19.76 12.42 -12.19
CA TYR A 104 -19.30 11.67 -11.03
C TYR A 104 -20.34 10.68 -10.47
N HIS A 105 -21.43 10.42 -11.20
CA HIS A 105 -22.36 9.33 -10.87
C HIS A 105 -21.77 7.99 -11.32
N LEU A 106 -21.67 7.04 -10.41
CA LEU A 106 -21.34 5.64 -10.70
C LEU A 106 -22.65 4.84 -10.71
N PRO A 107 -23.20 4.46 -11.89
CA PRO A 107 -24.41 3.66 -11.98
C PRO A 107 -24.19 2.20 -11.56
#